data_AF-A0A0P1AIB3-F1
#
_entry.id   AF-A0A0P1AIB3-F1
#
_cell.length_a   1.000
_cell.length_b   1.000
_cell.length_c   1.000
_cell.angle_alpha   90.00
_cell.angle_beta   90.00
_cell.angle_gamma   90.00
#
_symmetry.space_group_name_H-M   'P 1'
#
loop_
_entity.id
_entity.type
_entity.pdbx_description
1 polymer ?
#
loop_
_entity_poly.entity_id
_entity_poly.type
_entity_poly.pdbx_seq_one_letter_code
_entity_poly.pdbx_strand_id
1 'polypeptide(L)'
;MTTIAGLVREFETLLVHKHRFALSNIVFCLQDVIHDLQSVQHALSAHAAITSMSRSDSEITSDLTRISSRLERLVTNVPLFLGLEMPSKLHQSLDMLSNHFDALKVAVAQDAAMCATLTKKRLYLTKFLDEAVQVLQNSHFKRVLQYQNVIEQLTAEFKLAVEDENLQQVKQLYYDIQMIEASMSKMLLPHFEICRTITTAHAQVQPTGGTFSKAECDNIKTFVQAATKLQDGDTTYNRKANLVSKSVLQDAQYFLSQLVLFEQAAQNDAFMVCSSALKLEFDKFLDQELFLAYVEDWNAKREMLQLAESSHGFVAASNHLLELRKSIKHAHDLAQSSQKKLALDDPTRHSILQEVARIFRDEGGVLTHFDLADG
;
A
#
# COMPACT_ATOMS: atom_id res chain seq x y z
N MET A 1 -38.52 -89.47 -18.08
CA MET A 1 -37.78 -88.25 -18.45
C MET A 1 -38.80 -87.19 -18.86
N THR A 2 -39.15 -86.32 -17.94
CA THR A 2 -40.00 -85.15 -18.19
C THR A 2 -39.08 -84.04 -18.69
N THR A 3 -39.29 -83.56 -19.92
CA THR A 3 -38.51 -82.47 -20.50
C THR A 3 -38.81 -81.15 -19.78
N ILE A 4 -37.81 -80.26 -19.66
CA ILE A 4 -37.93 -78.91 -19.05
C ILE A 4 -39.13 -78.13 -19.61
N ALA A 5 -39.46 -78.31 -20.90
CA ALA A 5 -40.63 -77.73 -21.55
C ALA A 5 -41.99 -78.22 -20.98
N GLY A 6 -42.06 -79.45 -20.45
CA GLY A 6 -43.27 -79.99 -19.81
C GLY A 6 -43.50 -79.41 -18.42
N LEU A 7 -42.42 -79.20 -17.66
CA LEU A 7 -42.44 -78.57 -16.34
C LEU A 7 -42.81 -77.09 -16.41
N VAL A 8 -42.29 -76.35 -17.41
CA VAL A 8 -42.66 -74.96 -17.68
C VAL A 8 -44.14 -74.85 -18.05
N ARG A 9 -44.65 -75.78 -18.87
CA ARG A 9 -46.05 -75.79 -19.31
C ARG A 9 -47.01 -76.16 -18.17
N GLU A 10 -46.66 -77.10 -17.30
CA GLU A 10 -47.44 -77.40 -16.09
C GLU A 10 -47.42 -76.24 -15.08
N PHE A 11 -46.29 -75.55 -14.92
CA PHE A 11 -46.17 -74.37 -14.05
C PHE A 11 -46.94 -73.15 -14.62
N GLU A 12 -46.91 -72.93 -15.93
CA GLU A 12 -47.77 -71.95 -16.63
C GLU A 12 -49.25 -72.28 -16.46
N THR A 13 -49.63 -73.56 -16.56
CA THR A 13 -51.03 -73.98 -16.39
C THR A 13 -51.52 -73.77 -14.95
N LEU A 14 -50.65 -73.99 -13.96
CA LEU A 14 -50.94 -73.73 -12.54
C LEU A 14 -51.04 -72.22 -12.23
N LEU A 15 -50.23 -71.40 -12.93
CA LEU A 15 -50.27 -69.94 -12.86
C LEU A 15 -51.51 -69.31 -13.48
N VAL A 16 -52.04 -69.93 -14.56
CA VAL A 16 -53.15 -69.40 -15.36
C VAL A 16 -54.50 -69.46 -14.65
N HIS A 17 -54.70 -70.35 -13.67
CA HIS A 17 -56.05 -70.61 -13.12
C HIS A 17 -56.38 -70.03 -11.73
N LYS A 18 -55.44 -69.46 -10.96
CA LYS A 18 -55.81 -68.85 -9.66
C LYS A 18 -55.08 -67.58 -9.22
N HIS A 19 -53.86 -67.30 -9.68
CA HIS A 19 -53.04 -66.20 -9.13
C HIS A 19 -52.29 -65.34 -10.15
N ARG A 20 -52.76 -65.32 -11.42
CA ARG A 20 -52.14 -64.56 -12.54
C ARG A 20 -51.79 -63.11 -12.21
N PHE A 21 -52.65 -62.39 -11.46
CA PHE A 21 -52.40 -60.99 -11.12
C PHE A 21 -51.33 -60.81 -10.04
N ALA A 22 -51.20 -61.75 -9.09
CA ALA A 22 -50.26 -61.64 -8.00
C ALA A 22 -48.83 -62.05 -8.40
N LEU A 23 -48.65 -63.08 -9.25
CA LEU A 23 -47.34 -63.38 -9.83
C LEU A 23 -46.90 -62.25 -10.74
N SER A 24 -47.81 -61.75 -11.58
CA SER A 24 -47.53 -60.62 -12.46
C SER A 24 -47.06 -59.42 -11.66
N ASN A 25 -47.69 -59.11 -10.52
CA ASN A 25 -47.25 -58.02 -9.64
C ASN A 25 -45.88 -58.26 -9.01
N ILE A 26 -45.56 -59.48 -8.58
CA ILE A 26 -44.24 -59.82 -8.04
C ILE A 26 -43.16 -59.73 -9.12
N VAL A 27 -43.42 -60.25 -10.31
CA VAL A 27 -42.52 -60.18 -11.46
C VAL A 27 -42.33 -58.74 -11.92
N PHE A 28 -43.40 -57.93 -11.98
CA PHE A 28 -43.30 -56.50 -12.27
C PHE A 28 -42.51 -55.76 -11.18
N CYS A 29 -42.74 -56.03 -9.90
CA CYS A 29 -41.95 -55.44 -8.82
C CYS A 29 -40.47 -55.83 -8.89
N LEU A 30 -40.16 -57.10 -9.20
CA LEU A 30 -38.78 -57.54 -9.39
C LEU A 30 -38.13 -56.91 -10.61
N GLN A 31 -38.84 -56.82 -11.73
CA GLN A 31 -38.35 -56.17 -12.95
C GLN A 31 -38.11 -54.68 -12.72
N ASP A 32 -39.02 -54.01 -12.01
CA ASP A 32 -38.90 -52.60 -11.64
C ASP A 32 -37.72 -52.36 -10.69
N VAL A 33 -37.51 -53.25 -9.70
CA VAL A 33 -36.36 -53.19 -8.80
C VAL A 33 -35.06 -53.46 -9.55
N ILE A 34 -35.02 -54.44 -10.45
CA ILE A 34 -33.84 -54.71 -11.30
C ILE A 34 -33.56 -53.51 -12.20
N HIS A 35 -34.59 -52.91 -12.79
CA HIS A 35 -34.45 -51.74 -13.64
C HIS A 35 -33.94 -50.52 -12.86
N ASP A 36 -34.47 -50.29 -11.66
CA ASP A 36 -34.01 -49.22 -10.77
C ASP A 36 -32.57 -49.48 -10.29
N LEU A 37 -32.22 -50.73 -9.94
CA LEU A 37 -30.85 -51.11 -9.57
C LEU A 37 -29.88 -50.97 -10.73
N GLN A 38 -30.29 -51.34 -11.95
CA GLN A 38 -29.50 -51.12 -13.17
C GLN A 38 -29.35 -49.63 -13.48
N SER A 39 -30.38 -48.81 -13.25
CA SER A 39 -30.31 -47.35 -13.39
C SER A 39 -29.34 -46.74 -12.38
N VAL A 40 -29.38 -47.18 -11.11
CA VAL A 40 -28.42 -46.78 -10.08
C VAL A 40 -27.01 -47.27 -10.42
N GLN A 41 -26.85 -48.52 -10.86
CA GLN A 41 -25.56 -49.07 -11.27
C GLN A 41 -24.99 -48.33 -12.48
N HIS A 42 -25.81 -47.98 -13.47
CA HIS A 42 -25.41 -47.18 -14.63
C HIS A 42 -25.08 -45.73 -14.23
N ALA A 43 -25.83 -45.12 -13.31
CA ALA A 43 -25.53 -43.79 -12.80
C ALA A 43 -24.20 -43.78 -12.03
N LEU A 44 -23.95 -44.78 -11.19
CA LEU A 44 -22.69 -44.97 -10.45
C LEU A 44 -21.52 -45.27 -11.41
N SER A 45 -21.75 -46.09 -12.43
CA SER A 45 -20.72 -46.44 -13.44
C SER A 45 -20.41 -45.28 -14.39
N ALA A 46 -21.40 -44.44 -14.73
CA ALA A 46 -21.21 -43.23 -15.52
C ALA A 46 -20.47 -42.13 -14.73
N HIS A 47 -20.73 -42.02 -13.42
CA HIS A 47 -19.97 -41.15 -12.51
C HIS A 47 -18.49 -41.59 -12.39
N ALA A 48 -18.22 -42.90 -12.43
CA ALA A 48 -16.85 -43.42 -12.43
C ALA A 48 -16.09 -43.16 -13.75
N ALA A 49 -16.80 -42.91 -14.86
CA ALA A 49 -16.20 -42.84 -16.19
C ALA A 49 -16.08 -41.42 -16.79
N ILE A 50 -16.93 -40.44 -16.45
CA ILE A 50 -16.90 -39.10 -17.07
C ILE A 50 -17.30 -37.97 -16.08
N THR A 51 -16.38 -37.03 -15.88
CA THR A 51 -16.43 -35.89 -14.95
C THR A 51 -17.32 -34.71 -15.41
N SER A 52 -18.36 -34.89 -16.25
CA SER A 52 -19.02 -33.70 -16.84
C SER A 52 -20.49 -33.73 -17.20
N MET A 53 -21.28 -34.79 -16.95
CA MET A 53 -22.75 -34.69 -17.01
C MET A 53 -23.39 -35.70 -16.06
N SER A 54 -23.51 -35.33 -14.79
CA SER A 54 -24.00 -36.21 -13.73
C SER A 54 -25.42 -35.77 -13.31
N ARG A 55 -26.36 -36.75 -13.23
CA ARG A 55 -27.72 -36.54 -12.68
C ARG A 55 -27.59 -36.09 -11.22
N SER A 56 -28.44 -35.15 -10.78
CA SER A 56 -28.32 -34.56 -9.44
C SER A 56 -28.52 -35.60 -8.33
N ASP A 57 -27.82 -35.44 -7.20
CA ASP A 57 -27.90 -36.31 -6.02
C ASP A 57 -29.34 -36.50 -5.50
N SER A 58 -30.23 -35.53 -5.77
CA SER A 58 -31.66 -35.63 -5.47
C SER A 58 -32.34 -36.78 -6.25
N GLU A 59 -31.92 -37.03 -7.49
CA GLU A 59 -32.46 -38.10 -8.33
C GLU A 59 -31.97 -39.46 -7.86
N ILE A 60 -30.69 -39.60 -7.52
CA ILE A 60 -30.13 -40.85 -6.96
C ILE A 60 -30.78 -41.18 -5.61
N THR A 61 -30.97 -40.18 -4.74
CA THR A 61 -31.70 -40.36 -3.47
C THR A 61 -33.17 -40.71 -3.71
N SER A 62 -33.81 -40.13 -4.73
CA SER A 62 -35.18 -40.48 -5.12
C SER A 62 -35.28 -41.91 -5.67
N ASP A 63 -34.28 -42.37 -6.42
CA ASP A 63 -34.20 -43.72 -6.96
C ASP A 63 -33.94 -44.74 -5.84
N LEU A 64 -33.06 -44.43 -4.87
CA LEU A 64 -32.81 -45.28 -3.70
C LEU A 64 -34.04 -45.39 -2.78
N THR A 65 -34.77 -44.30 -2.56
CA THR A 65 -36.03 -44.33 -1.80
C THR A 65 -37.15 -45.06 -2.56
N ARG A 66 -37.18 -44.97 -3.89
CA ARG A 66 -38.08 -45.78 -4.73
C ARG A 66 -37.74 -47.26 -4.64
N ILE A 67 -36.46 -47.64 -4.78
CA ILE A 67 -35.98 -49.02 -4.61
C ILE A 67 -36.36 -49.55 -3.23
N SER A 68 -36.08 -48.77 -2.18
CA SER A 68 -36.45 -49.06 -0.80
C SER A 68 -37.94 -49.40 -0.65
N SER A 69 -38.83 -48.50 -1.11
CA SER A 69 -40.28 -48.70 -1.01
C SER A 69 -40.79 -49.91 -1.82
N ARG A 70 -40.13 -50.22 -2.94
CA ARG A 70 -40.47 -51.36 -3.81
C ARG A 70 -39.98 -52.67 -3.23
N LEU A 71 -38.80 -52.68 -2.60
CA LEU A 71 -38.27 -53.81 -1.83
C LEU A 71 -39.13 -54.11 -0.61
N GLU A 72 -39.57 -53.09 0.13
CA GLU A 72 -40.50 -53.25 1.26
C GLU A 72 -41.83 -53.87 0.82
N ARG A 73 -42.37 -53.41 -0.33
CA ARG A 73 -43.53 -54.05 -0.96
C ARG A 73 -43.26 -55.49 -1.41
N LEU A 74 -42.07 -55.79 -1.93
CA LEU A 74 -41.72 -57.14 -2.37
C LEU A 74 -41.65 -58.10 -1.17
N VAL A 75 -40.94 -57.71 -0.11
CA VAL A 75 -40.83 -58.49 1.14
C VAL A 75 -42.20 -58.75 1.76
N THR A 76 -43.11 -57.78 1.70
CA THR A 76 -44.48 -57.92 2.21
C THR A 76 -45.37 -58.83 1.34
N ASN A 77 -45.21 -58.79 0.02
CA ASN A 77 -46.11 -59.48 -0.92
C ASN A 77 -45.68 -60.92 -1.26
N VAL A 78 -44.40 -61.26 -1.15
CA VAL A 78 -43.90 -62.61 -1.49
C VAL A 78 -44.45 -63.71 -0.55
N PRO A 79 -44.55 -63.53 0.78
CA PRO A 79 -45.16 -64.51 1.69
C PRO A 79 -46.66 -64.74 1.41
N LEU A 80 -47.36 -63.71 0.93
CA LEU A 80 -48.79 -63.78 0.57
C LEU A 80 -49.05 -64.60 -0.71
N PHE A 81 -48.03 -64.80 -1.55
CA PHE A 81 -48.16 -65.47 -2.84
C PHE A 81 -47.75 -66.94 -2.83
N LEU A 82 -46.72 -67.33 -2.07
CA LEU A 82 -46.14 -68.67 -2.16
C LEU A 82 -46.71 -69.71 -1.18
N GLY A 83 -47.53 -69.31 -0.20
CA GLY A 83 -47.96 -70.24 0.84
C GLY A 83 -46.77 -70.87 1.59
N LEU A 84 -47.04 -71.78 2.52
CA LEU A 84 -46.06 -72.31 3.49
C LEU A 84 -44.88 -73.14 2.91
N GLU A 85 -44.67 -73.19 1.59
CA GLU A 85 -43.52 -73.85 0.95
C GLU A 85 -42.72 -72.88 0.06
N MET A 86 -42.15 -71.86 0.69
CA MET A 86 -41.08 -71.07 0.10
C MET A 86 -39.81 -71.93 -0.04
N PRO A 87 -39.15 -71.99 -1.21
CA PRO A 87 -37.83 -72.61 -1.33
C PRO A 87 -36.86 -71.94 -0.35
N SER A 88 -36.15 -72.72 0.46
CA SER A 88 -35.23 -72.20 1.51
C SER A 88 -34.24 -71.15 0.99
N LYS A 89 -33.78 -71.31 -0.25
CA LYS A 89 -32.90 -70.33 -0.93
C LYS A 89 -33.57 -68.97 -1.17
N LEU A 90 -34.87 -68.93 -1.48
CA LEU A 90 -35.61 -67.69 -1.70
C LEU A 90 -35.85 -66.94 -0.39
N HIS A 91 -36.16 -67.67 0.69
CA HIS A 91 -36.26 -67.11 2.04
C HIS A 91 -34.91 -66.52 2.47
N GLN A 92 -33.82 -67.26 2.28
CA GLN A 92 -32.47 -66.80 2.58
C GLN A 92 -32.08 -65.55 1.76
N SER A 93 -32.46 -65.48 0.47
CA SER A 93 -32.21 -64.30 -0.36
C SER A 93 -33.03 -63.09 0.07
N LEU A 94 -34.28 -63.26 0.51
CA LEU A 94 -35.10 -62.18 1.05
C LEU A 94 -34.58 -61.67 2.39
N ASP A 95 -34.11 -62.57 3.27
CA ASP A 95 -33.51 -62.20 4.55
C ASP A 95 -32.21 -61.43 4.34
N MET A 96 -31.34 -61.87 3.40
CA MET A 96 -30.14 -61.12 3.03
C MET A 96 -30.47 -59.74 2.47
N LEU A 97 -31.51 -59.64 1.63
CA LEU A 97 -31.95 -58.38 1.05
C LEU A 97 -32.51 -57.42 2.10
N SER A 98 -33.27 -57.93 3.06
CA SER A 98 -33.76 -57.16 4.21
C SER A 98 -32.60 -56.63 5.05
N ASN A 99 -31.62 -57.47 5.36
CA ASN A 99 -30.44 -57.08 6.14
C ASN A 99 -29.60 -56.00 5.43
N HIS A 100 -29.39 -56.13 4.11
CA HIS A 100 -28.72 -55.10 3.32
C HIS A 100 -29.52 -53.80 3.26
N PHE A 101 -30.85 -53.88 3.20
CA PHE A 101 -31.72 -52.71 3.22
C PHE A 101 -31.66 -51.97 4.56
N ASP A 102 -31.69 -52.68 5.68
CA ASP A 102 -31.53 -52.09 7.01
C ASP A 102 -30.14 -51.45 7.18
N ALA A 103 -29.09 -52.11 6.69
CA ALA A 103 -27.73 -51.57 6.70
C ALA A 103 -27.63 -50.28 5.86
N LEU A 104 -28.24 -50.25 4.67
CA LEU A 104 -28.30 -49.06 3.82
C LEU A 104 -29.06 -47.91 4.51
N LYS A 105 -30.18 -48.21 5.16
CA LYS A 105 -30.97 -47.21 5.90
C LYS A 105 -30.18 -46.60 7.05
N VAL A 106 -29.41 -47.42 7.77
CA VAL A 106 -28.51 -46.95 8.84
C VAL A 106 -27.39 -46.08 8.28
N ALA A 107 -26.75 -46.49 7.18
CA ALA A 107 -25.70 -45.72 6.53
C ALA A 107 -26.20 -44.34 6.04
N VAL A 108 -27.34 -44.30 5.35
CA VAL A 108 -27.96 -43.06 4.88
C VAL A 108 -28.31 -42.12 6.04
N ALA A 109 -28.79 -42.65 7.18
CA ALA A 109 -29.08 -41.85 8.37
C ALA A 109 -27.82 -41.29 9.04
N GLN A 110 -26.73 -42.08 9.08
CA GLN A 110 -25.43 -41.64 9.61
C GLN A 110 -24.81 -40.54 8.74
N ASP A 111 -24.84 -40.70 7.41
CA ASP A 111 -24.35 -39.69 6.47
C ASP A 111 -25.15 -38.39 6.58
N ALA A 112 -26.48 -38.47 6.69
CA ALA A 112 -27.32 -37.29 6.90
C ALA A 112 -26.97 -36.55 8.21
N ALA A 113 -26.70 -37.27 9.30
CA ALA A 113 -26.29 -36.68 10.58
C ALA A 113 -24.89 -36.05 10.51
N MET A 114 -23.96 -36.66 9.76
CA MET A 114 -22.63 -36.13 9.50
C MET A 114 -22.71 -34.84 8.66
N CYS A 115 -23.49 -34.84 7.57
CA CYS A 115 -23.74 -33.65 6.74
C CYS A 115 -24.37 -32.50 7.54
N ALA A 116 -25.32 -32.79 8.43
CA ALA A 116 -25.91 -31.77 9.31
C ALA A 116 -24.88 -31.17 10.28
N THR A 117 -24.00 -32.00 10.85
CA THR A 117 -22.92 -31.56 11.74
C THR A 117 -21.89 -30.70 11.01
N LEU A 118 -21.48 -31.11 9.81
CA LEU A 118 -20.56 -30.34 8.96
C LEU A 118 -21.18 -29.01 8.54
N THR A 119 -22.46 -28.99 8.16
CA THR A 119 -23.20 -27.76 7.86
C THR A 119 -23.24 -26.80 9.05
N LYS A 120 -23.45 -27.32 10.26
CA LYS A 120 -23.40 -26.52 11.48
C LYS A 120 -22.01 -25.94 11.73
N LYS A 121 -20.95 -26.75 11.60
CA LYS A 121 -19.55 -26.29 11.71
C LYS A 121 -19.22 -25.22 10.64
N ARG A 122 -19.71 -25.38 9.41
CA ARG A 122 -19.58 -24.39 8.32
C ARG A 122 -20.18 -23.04 8.69
N LEU A 123 -21.40 -23.03 9.23
CA LEU A 123 -22.07 -21.80 9.64
C LEU A 123 -21.32 -21.11 10.77
N TYR A 124 -20.80 -21.87 11.74
CA TYR A 124 -19.95 -21.31 12.80
C TYR A 124 -18.65 -20.72 12.28
N LEU A 125 -17.95 -21.42 11.38
CA LEU A 125 -16.69 -20.92 10.82
C LEU A 125 -16.90 -19.63 10.04
N THR A 126 -17.96 -19.56 9.23
CA THR A 126 -18.34 -18.35 8.48
C THR A 126 -18.57 -17.18 9.43
N LYS A 127 -19.41 -17.39 10.46
CA LYS A 127 -19.70 -16.37 11.47
C LYS A 127 -18.44 -15.92 12.23
N PHE A 128 -17.58 -16.86 12.61
CA PHE A 128 -16.33 -16.56 13.30
C PHE A 128 -15.38 -15.72 12.45
N LEU A 129 -15.27 -16.04 11.15
CA LEU A 129 -14.46 -15.26 10.21
C LEU A 129 -15.01 -13.83 10.07
N ASP A 130 -16.33 -13.66 9.93
CA ASP A 130 -16.96 -12.34 9.85
C ASP A 130 -16.70 -11.50 11.12
N GLU A 131 -16.85 -12.10 12.29
CA GLU A 131 -16.56 -11.45 13.58
C GLU A 131 -15.08 -11.05 13.69
N ALA A 132 -14.16 -11.93 13.28
CA ALA A 132 -12.71 -11.64 13.31
C ALA A 132 -12.35 -10.48 12.37
N VAL A 133 -12.98 -10.40 11.19
CA VAL A 133 -12.80 -9.28 10.25
C VAL A 133 -13.24 -7.96 10.89
N GLN A 134 -14.42 -7.96 11.52
CA GLN A 134 -14.97 -6.77 12.17
C GLN A 134 -14.08 -6.29 13.32
N VAL A 135 -13.58 -7.21 14.15
CA VAL A 135 -12.64 -6.90 15.24
C VAL A 135 -11.34 -6.28 14.70
N LEU A 136 -10.79 -6.81 13.60
CA LEU A 136 -9.59 -6.26 12.98
C LEU A 136 -9.82 -4.86 12.40
N GLN A 137 -10.93 -4.64 11.70
CA GLN A 137 -11.30 -3.32 11.16
C GLN A 137 -11.47 -2.29 12.27
N ASN A 138 -12.20 -2.63 13.34
CA ASN A 138 -12.37 -1.77 14.51
C ASN A 138 -11.04 -1.45 15.20
N SER A 139 -10.13 -2.43 15.29
CA SER A 139 -8.79 -2.25 15.84
C SER A 139 -7.93 -1.30 14.99
N HIS A 140 -7.92 -1.47 13.66
CA HIS A 140 -7.19 -0.60 12.75
C HIS A 140 -7.75 0.82 12.73
N PHE A 141 -9.08 0.98 12.69
CA PHE A 141 -9.74 2.27 12.80
C PHE A 141 -9.34 3.00 14.10
N LYS A 142 -9.40 2.31 15.24
CA LYS A 142 -8.99 2.87 16.53
C LYS A 142 -7.52 3.29 16.54
N ARG A 143 -6.61 2.50 15.95
CA ARG A 143 -5.18 2.85 15.83
C ARG A 143 -4.95 4.08 14.96
N VAL A 144 -5.64 4.18 13.82
CA VAL A 144 -5.55 5.37 12.94
C VAL A 144 -5.97 6.63 13.70
N LEU A 145 -7.09 6.59 14.42
CA LEU A 145 -7.55 7.71 15.22
C LEU A 145 -6.54 8.09 16.32
N GLN A 146 -5.94 7.09 16.99
CA GLN A 146 -4.89 7.34 17.98
C GLN A 146 -3.67 8.04 17.37
N TYR A 147 -3.20 7.58 16.20
CA TYR A 147 -2.06 8.23 15.54
C TYR A 147 -2.41 9.65 15.06
N GLN A 148 -3.63 9.89 14.57
CA GLN A 148 -4.08 11.24 14.22
C GLN A 148 -4.05 12.19 15.42
N ASN A 149 -4.59 11.76 16.57
CA ASN A 149 -4.54 12.56 17.80
C ASN A 149 -3.09 12.85 18.24
N VAL A 150 -2.19 11.86 18.14
CA VAL A 150 -0.77 12.05 18.45
C VAL A 150 -0.12 13.04 17.47
N ILE A 151 -0.41 12.95 16.18
CA ILE A 151 0.09 13.91 15.17
C ILE A 151 -0.40 15.32 15.51
N GLU A 152 -1.68 15.49 15.84
CA GLU A 152 -2.26 16.79 16.24
C GLU A 152 -1.56 17.37 17.47
N GLN A 153 -1.37 16.55 18.51
CA GLN A 153 -0.67 16.95 19.73
C GLN A 153 0.78 17.37 19.43
N LEU A 154 1.55 16.52 18.73
CA LEU A 154 2.93 16.82 18.38
C LEU A 154 3.05 18.04 17.46
N THR A 155 2.07 18.24 16.57
CA THR A 155 2.04 19.41 15.69
C THR A 155 1.74 20.68 16.48
N ALA A 156 0.87 20.62 17.48
CA ALA A 156 0.62 21.75 18.38
C ALA A 156 1.87 22.09 19.21
N GLU A 157 2.55 21.08 19.75
CA GLU A 157 3.82 21.24 20.47
C GLU A 157 4.91 21.82 19.54
N PHE A 158 5.00 21.34 18.31
CA PHE A 158 5.92 21.88 17.31
C PHE A 158 5.66 23.36 17.01
N LYS A 159 4.39 23.78 16.90
CA LYS A 159 4.05 25.19 16.68
C LYS A 159 4.53 26.07 17.84
N LEU A 160 4.31 25.64 19.07
CA LEU A 160 4.80 26.35 20.27
C LEU A 160 6.33 26.36 20.33
N ALA A 161 6.98 25.24 20.04
CA ALA A 161 8.43 25.12 20.05
C ALA A 161 9.10 26.00 18.98
N VAL A 162 8.43 26.27 17.84
CA VAL A 162 8.94 27.22 16.83
C VAL A 162 8.95 28.65 17.36
N GLU A 163 8.07 28.98 18.31
CA GLU A 163 8.01 30.31 18.95
C GLU A 163 9.05 30.47 20.08
N ASP A 164 9.93 29.49 20.30
CA ASP A 164 11.03 29.60 21.27
C ASP A 164 11.87 30.86 21.04
N GLU A 165 12.14 31.59 22.12
CA GLU A 165 12.81 32.87 22.11
C GLU A 165 14.20 32.79 21.46
N ASN A 166 14.96 31.73 21.71
CA ASN A 166 16.30 31.57 21.15
C ASN A 166 16.25 31.37 19.63
N LEU A 167 15.25 30.64 19.14
CA LEU A 167 15.04 30.44 17.71
C LEU A 167 14.59 31.73 17.02
N GLN A 168 13.68 32.49 17.65
CA GLN A 168 13.23 33.77 17.13
C GLN A 168 14.36 34.80 17.12
N GLN A 169 15.20 34.83 18.15
CA GLN A 169 16.38 35.71 18.21
C GLN A 169 17.35 35.42 17.05
N VAL A 170 17.70 34.15 16.82
CA VAL A 170 18.57 33.76 15.70
C VAL A 170 17.93 34.12 14.36
N LYS A 171 16.62 33.85 14.20
CA LYS A 171 15.88 34.22 12.99
C LYS A 171 15.88 35.74 12.75
N GLN A 172 15.72 36.54 13.80
CA GLN A 172 15.79 38.00 13.71
C GLN A 172 17.18 38.46 13.32
N LEU A 173 18.24 37.90 13.89
CA LEU A 173 19.62 38.22 13.52
C LEU A 173 19.90 37.92 12.05
N TYR A 174 19.41 36.78 11.53
CA TYR A 174 19.49 36.47 10.10
C TYR A 174 18.79 37.53 9.24
N TYR A 175 17.60 37.97 9.64
CA TYR A 175 16.86 39.01 8.93
C TYR A 175 17.59 40.37 8.97
N ASP A 176 18.07 40.79 10.15
CA ASP A 176 18.82 42.03 10.31
C ASP A 176 20.07 42.05 9.42
N ILE A 177 20.85 40.96 9.43
CA ILE A 177 22.05 40.81 8.57
C ILE A 177 21.66 40.96 7.10
N GLN A 178 20.59 40.30 6.66
CA GLN A 178 20.13 40.36 5.28
C GLN A 178 19.69 41.79 4.89
N MET A 179 19.05 42.52 5.80
CA MET A 179 18.63 43.91 5.58
C MET A 179 19.83 44.85 5.47
N ILE A 180 20.87 44.64 6.29
CA ILE A 180 22.12 45.40 6.22
C ILE A 180 22.85 45.11 4.90
N GLU A 181 22.97 43.84 4.50
CA GLU A 181 23.57 43.43 3.23
C GLU A 181 22.84 44.05 2.02
N ALA A 182 21.50 44.07 2.05
CA ALA A 182 20.69 44.71 1.01
C ALA A 182 20.92 46.24 0.95
N SER A 183 21.08 46.88 2.11
CA SER A 183 21.35 48.32 2.20
C SER A 183 22.74 48.67 1.66
N MET A 184 23.77 47.92 2.06
CA MET A 184 25.14 48.06 1.53
C MET A 184 25.19 47.82 0.02
N SER A 185 24.50 46.79 -0.47
CA SER A 185 24.41 46.50 -1.91
C SER A 185 23.77 47.65 -2.68
N LYS A 186 22.72 48.26 -2.13
CA LYS A 186 22.06 49.42 -2.75
C LYS A 186 22.96 50.64 -2.80
N MET A 187 23.80 50.85 -1.79
CA MET A 187 24.78 51.94 -1.76
C MET A 187 25.88 51.77 -2.81
N LEU A 188 26.34 50.53 -3.04
CA LEU A 188 27.41 50.20 -3.99
C LEU A 188 26.92 50.02 -5.45
N LEU A 189 25.60 49.96 -5.66
CA LEU A 189 25.01 49.71 -6.98
C LEU A 189 25.51 50.68 -8.08
N PRO A 190 25.58 52.01 -7.85
CA PRO A 190 26.10 52.94 -8.86
C PRO A 190 27.55 52.63 -9.27
N HIS A 191 28.40 52.27 -8.30
CA HIS A 191 29.79 51.90 -8.55
C HIS A 191 29.88 50.61 -9.35
N PHE A 192 29.03 49.63 -9.05
CA PHE A 192 28.97 48.37 -9.80
C PHE A 192 28.57 48.59 -11.26
N GLU A 193 27.56 49.43 -11.52
CA GLU A 193 27.14 49.78 -12.88
C GLU A 193 28.26 50.42 -13.71
N ILE A 194 29.09 51.26 -13.08
CA ILE A 194 30.24 51.91 -13.73
C ILE A 194 31.39 50.92 -13.93
N CYS A 195 31.72 50.10 -12.93
CA CYS A 195 32.69 49.04 -13.07
C CYS A 195 32.34 48.09 -14.22
N ARG A 196 31.05 47.76 -14.39
CA ARG A 196 30.58 46.95 -15.52
C ARG A 196 30.79 47.66 -16.85
N THR A 197 30.50 48.97 -16.91
CA THR A 197 30.72 49.78 -18.12
C THR A 197 32.20 49.84 -18.49
N ILE A 198 33.07 50.08 -17.51
CA ILE A 198 34.54 50.06 -17.67
C ILE A 198 35.02 48.69 -18.18
N THR A 199 34.56 47.61 -17.54
CA THR A 199 34.92 46.24 -17.93
C THR A 199 34.46 45.91 -19.35
N THR A 200 33.23 46.29 -19.71
CA THR A 200 32.65 46.06 -21.06
C THR A 200 33.37 46.87 -22.13
N ALA A 201 33.75 48.11 -21.83
CA ALA A 201 34.49 48.98 -22.73
C ALA A 201 36.00 48.66 -22.78
N HIS A 202 36.47 47.72 -21.97
CA HIS A 202 37.89 47.44 -21.75
C HIS A 202 38.72 48.69 -21.38
N ALA A 203 38.10 49.62 -20.64
CA ALA A 203 38.74 50.87 -20.26
C ALA A 203 39.74 50.67 -19.11
N GLN A 204 40.84 51.42 -19.13
CA GLN A 204 41.89 51.33 -18.10
C GLN A 204 42.43 52.72 -17.75
N VAL A 205 42.83 52.90 -16.49
CA VAL A 205 43.56 54.09 -16.05
C VAL A 205 45.04 53.90 -16.41
N GLN A 206 45.60 54.82 -17.19
CA GLN A 206 47.01 54.79 -17.58
C GLN A 206 47.86 55.69 -16.68
N PRO A 207 49.06 55.26 -16.26
CA PRO A 207 49.95 56.06 -15.41
C PRO A 207 50.66 57.22 -16.14
N THR A 208 50.54 57.30 -17.47
CA THR A 208 51.19 58.32 -18.30
C THR A 208 50.45 59.66 -18.25
N GLY A 209 50.98 60.63 -17.52
CA GLY A 209 50.45 62.00 -17.46
C GLY A 209 50.35 62.64 -16.07
N GLY A 210 50.63 61.89 -14.99
CA GLY A 210 50.89 62.46 -13.67
C GLY A 210 49.72 62.46 -12.66
N THR A 211 48.54 61.95 -13.00
CA THR A 211 47.38 61.97 -12.08
C THR A 211 47.31 60.77 -11.14
N PHE A 212 47.72 59.57 -11.59
CA PHE A 212 47.74 58.35 -10.79
C PHE A 212 49.07 57.62 -10.96
N SER A 213 49.63 57.15 -9.86
CA SER A 213 50.80 56.28 -9.81
C SER A 213 50.46 54.85 -10.27
N LYS A 214 51.47 54.07 -10.63
CA LYS A 214 51.28 52.66 -11.01
C LYS A 214 50.55 51.85 -9.94
N ALA A 215 50.90 52.06 -8.66
CA ALA A 215 50.27 51.37 -7.54
C ALA A 215 48.79 51.74 -7.39
N GLU A 216 48.44 53.01 -7.61
CA GLU A 216 47.03 53.46 -7.59
C GLU A 216 46.25 52.89 -8.76
N CYS A 217 46.82 52.84 -9.96
CA CYS A 217 46.20 52.17 -11.12
C CYS A 217 45.93 50.68 -10.84
N ASP A 218 46.88 49.99 -10.19
CA ASP A 218 46.72 48.58 -9.81
C ASP A 218 45.61 48.40 -8.76
N ASN A 219 45.50 49.32 -7.79
CA ASN A 219 44.41 49.33 -6.80
C ASN A 219 43.04 49.57 -7.44
N ILE A 220 42.92 50.54 -8.36
CA ILE A 220 41.69 50.83 -9.10
C ILE A 220 41.28 49.60 -9.91
N LYS A 221 42.23 48.97 -10.61
CA LYS A 221 41.98 47.74 -11.37
C LYS A 221 41.51 46.60 -10.47
N THR A 222 42.13 46.45 -9.30
CA THR A 222 41.74 45.43 -8.30
C THR A 222 40.30 45.66 -7.84
N PHE A 223 39.93 46.91 -7.55
CA PHE A 223 38.56 47.27 -7.19
C PHE A 223 37.57 46.95 -8.30
N VAL A 224 37.82 47.37 -9.55
CA VAL A 224 36.92 47.11 -10.69
C VAL A 224 36.69 45.60 -10.88
N GLN A 225 37.75 44.80 -10.74
CA GLN A 225 37.65 43.34 -10.81
C GLN A 225 36.85 42.75 -9.64
N ALA A 226 37.07 43.24 -8.41
CA ALA A 226 36.33 42.79 -7.23
C ALA A 226 34.84 43.15 -7.31
N ALA A 227 34.53 44.39 -7.69
CA ALA A 227 33.18 44.91 -7.88
C ALA A 227 32.39 44.12 -8.94
N THR A 228 33.01 43.81 -10.07
CA THR A 228 32.37 43.02 -11.14
C THR A 228 32.03 41.61 -10.65
N LYS A 229 32.95 40.95 -9.91
CA LYS A 229 32.70 39.63 -9.32
C LYS A 229 31.59 39.64 -8.27
N LEU A 230 31.49 40.71 -7.48
CA LEU A 230 30.45 40.87 -6.47
C LEU A 230 29.05 41.06 -7.09
N GLN A 231 28.97 41.71 -8.26
CA GLN A 231 27.70 41.96 -8.96
C GLN A 231 27.20 40.75 -9.76
N ASP A 232 28.10 40.02 -10.44
CA ASP A 232 27.72 38.89 -11.32
C ASP A 232 27.23 37.65 -10.57
N GLY A 233 27.28 37.67 -9.23
CA GLY A 233 26.73 36.59 -8.41
C GLY A 233 27.42 35.25 -8.68
N ASP A 234 28.71 35.26 -9.02
CA ASP A 234 29.52 34.05 -9.21
C ASP A 234 29.82 33.39 -7.84
N THR A 235 28.74 32.94 -7.22
CA THR A 235 28.65 32.05 -6.07
C THR A 235 27.72 30.92 -6.47
N THR A 236 28.24 30.02 -7.33
CA THR A 236 27.67 28.69 -7.52
C THR A 236 27.17 28.12 -6.20
N TYR A 237 25.85 27.95 -6.11
CA TYR A 237 25.13 27.20 -5.08
C TYR A 237 25.60 27.43 -3.63
N ASN A 238 25.06 28.44 -2.96
CA ASN A 238 24.50 28.22 -1.62
C ASN A 238 23.74 29.44 -1.13
N ARG A 239 22.59 29.17 -0.51
CA ARG A 239 21.77 30.08 0.32
C ARG A 239 22.54 30.69 1.53
N LYS A 240 23.87 30.53 1.57
CA LYS A 240 24.85 31.06 2.53
C LYS A 240 25.77 32.14 1.93
N ALA A 241 25.59 32.49 0.65
CA ALA A 241 26.44 33.47 -0.03
C ALA A 241 25.58 34.57 -0.68
N ASN A 242 24.99 35.44 0.14
CA ASN A 242 24.58 36.76 -0.33
C ASN A 242 25.75 37.74 -0.16
N LEU A 243 26.30 38.14 -1.30
CA LEU A 243 26.41 39.53 -1.74
C LEU A 243 27.03 40.59 -0.80
N VAL A 244 28.04 40.23 -0.01
CA VAL A 244 29.37 40.86 -0.08
C VAL A 244 30.34 39.78 0.38
N SER A 245 31.31 39.38 -0.45
CA SER A 245 32.25 38.33 -0.04
C SER A 245 32.87 38.68 1.31
N LYS A 246 32.78 37.76 2.29
CA LYS A 246 33.29 37.93 3.67
C LYS A 246 34.71 38.53 3.72
N SER A 247 35.52 38.28 2.68
CA SER A 247 36.86 38.84 2.50
C SER A 247 36.91 40.34 2.21
N VAL A 248 35.92 40.90 1.50
CA VAL A 248 35.85 42.34 1.17
C VAL A 248 35.35 43.16 2.36
N LEU A 249 34.42 42.61 3.16
CA LEU A 249 33.94 43.27 4.38
C LEU A 249 34.86 43.09 5.60
N GLN A 250 35.75 42.10 5.58
CA GLN A 250 36.74 41.90 6.65
C GLN A 250 37.81 43.00 6.68
N ASP A 251 38.09 43.64 5.55
CA ASP A 251 39.00 44.79 5.45
C ASP A 251 38.31 45.95 4.72
N ALA A 252 37.25 46.46 5.34
CA ALA A 252 36.46 47.55 4.78
C ALA A 252 37.28 48.83 4.60
N GLN A 253 38.29 49.06 5.44
CA GLN A 253 39.17 50.23 5.30
C GLN A 253 40.02 50.13 4.03
N TYR A 254 40.57 48.95 3.74
CA TYR A 254 41.28 48.71 2.49
C TYR A 254 40.35 48.83 1.28
N PHE A 255 39.15 48.25 1.35
CA PHE A 255 38.13 48.38 0.29
C PHE A 255 37.79 49.84 0.00
N LEU A 256 37.53 50.65 1.04
CA LEU A 256 37.23 52.07 0.90
C LEU A 256 38.41 52.86 0.34
N SER A 257 39.64 52.51 0.70
CA SER A 257 40.83 53.16 0.12
C SER A 257 40.93 52.95 -1.40
N GLN A 258 40.56 51.76 -1.88
CA GLN A 258 40.51 51.47 -3.33
C GLN A 258 39.31 52.14 -4.00
N LEU A 259 38.16 52.18 -3.31
CA LEU A 259 36.96 52.86 -3.79
C LEU A 259 37.20 54.36 -3.99
N VAL A 260 37.85 55.03 -3.05
CA VAL A 260 38.17 56.47 -3.15
C VAL A 260 39.03 56.76 -4.39
N LEU A 261 40.05 55.93 -4.65
CA LEU A 261 40.86 56.05 -5.86
C LEU A 261 40.03 55.84 -7.13
N PHE A 262 39.12 54.87 -7.11
CA PHE A 262 38.19 54.62 -8.20
C PHE A 262 37.24 55.81 -8.44
N GLU A 263 36.65 56.38 -7.39
CA GLU A 263 35.74 57.53 -7.47
C GLU A 263 36.46 58.76 -8.03
N GLN A 264 37.70 59.01 -7.60
CA GLN A 264 38.54 60.07 -8.14
C GLN A 264 38.87 59.85 -9.63
N ALA A 265 39.16 58.60 -10.02
CA ALA A 265 39.41 58.27 -11.42
C ALA A 265 38.15 58.42 -12.28
N ALA A 266 36.99 58.04 -11.75
CA ALA A 266 35.71 58.14 -12.43
C ALA A 266 35.25 59.60 -12.59
N GLN A 267 35.43 60.44 -11.56
CA GLN A 267 35.09 61.86 -11.60
C GLN A 267 35.95 62.65 -12.60
N ASN A 268 37.23 62.28 -12.73
CA ASN A 268 38.17 62.95 -13.63
C ASN A 268 38.21 62.37 -15.06
N ASP A 269 37.25 61.50 -15.41
CA ASP A 269 37.21 60.76 -16.69
C ASP A 269 38.57 60.10 -17.05
N ALA A 270 39.26 59.56 -16.05
CA ALA A 270 40.63 59.05 -16.18
C ALA A 270 40.69 57.65 -16.85
N PHE A 271 39.54 57.03 -17.10
CA PHE A 271 39.45 55.74 -17.78
C PHE A 271 39.55 55.94 -19.30
N MET A 272 40.54 55.30 -19.92
CA MET A 272 40.82 55.42 -21.35
C MET A 272 40.41 54.16 -22.11
N VAL A 273 39.75 54.35 -23.26
CA VAL A 273 39.50 53.30 -24.26
C VAL A 273 40.35 53.61 -25.49
N CYS A 274 41.32 52.75 -25.77
CA CYS A 274 42.38 52.99 -26.76
C CYS A 274 43.14 54.31 -26.47
N SER A 275 42.72 55.41 -27.10
CA SER A 275 43.33 56.74 -26.98
C SER A 275 42.33 57.85 -26.56
N SER A 276 41.07 57.50 -26.26
CA SER A 276 40.02 58.45 -25.89
C SER A 276 39.54 58.23 -24.45
N ALA A 277 39.27 59.32 -23.74
CA ALA A 277 38.69 59.28 -22.41
C ALA A 277 37.23 58.80 -22.46
N LEU A 278 36.87 57.87 -21.58
CA LEU A 278 35.52 57.39 -21.37
C LEU A 278 34.81 58.36 -20.43
N LYS A 279 33.81 59.07 -20.96
CA LYS A 279 32.96 59.95 -20.15
C LYS A 279 31.99 59.12 -19.32
N LEU A 280 32.14 59.17 -18.00
CA LEU A 280 31.34 58.36 -17.08
C LEU A 280 30.21 59.15 -16.40
N GLU A 281 30.27 60.48 -16.43
CA GLU A 281 29.30 61.37 -15.77
C GLU A 281 29.07 60.99 -14.30
N PHE A 282 30.13 60.57 -13.61
CA PHE A 282 30.03 60.06 -12.24
C PHE A 282 29.82 61.20 -11.23
N ASP A 283 28.66 61.18 -10.57
CA ASP A 283 28.23 62.20 -9.62
C ASP A 283 27.88 61.64 -8.22
N LYS A 284 27.88 60.31 -8.05
CA LYS A 284 27.44 59.63 -6.82
C LYS A 284 28.59 59.02 -6.04
N PHE A 285 29.12 59.80 -5.10
CA PHE A 285 30.08 59.30 -4.12
C PHE A 285 29.40 58.42 -3.08
N LEU A 286 30.10 57.38 -2.63
CA LEU A 286 29.68 56.58 -1.49
C LEU A 286 29.78 57.43 -0.22
N ASP A 287 28.73 57.43 0.58
CA ASP A 287 28.81 57.89 1.96
C ASP A 287 29.64 56.88 2.77
N GLN A 288 30.94 57.19 2.94
CA GLN A 288 31.91 56.31 3.58
C GLN A 288 31.60 56.11 5.07
N GLU A 289 31.16 57.16 5.75
CA GLU A 289 30.82 57.09 7.18
C GLU A 289 29.61 56.18 7.39
N LEU A 290 28.56 56.35 6.58
CA LEU A 290 27.38 55.49 6.63
C LEU A 290 27.70 54.05 6.23
N PHE A 291 28.56 53.85 5.22
CA PHE A 291 28.96 52.51 4.81
C PHE A 291 29.76 51.79 5.90
N LEU A 292 30.73 52.47 6.53
CA LEU A 292 31.47 51.92 7.67
C LEU A 292 30.54 51.57 8.83
N ALA A 293 29.56 52.43 9.15
CA ALA A 293 28.57 52.14 10.18
C ALA A 293 27.77 50.86 9.86
N TYR A 294 27.38 50.65 8.59
CA TYR A 294 26.73 49.38 8.19
C TYR A 294 27.66 48.18 8.29
N VAL A 295 28.94 48.31 7.95
CA VAL A 295 29.91 47.22 8.08
C VAL A 295 30.14 46.85 9.55
N GLU A 296 30.26 47.85 10.42
CA GLU A 296 30.40 47.64 11.87
C GLU A 296 29.17 46.93 12.45
N ASP A 297 27.96 47.40 12.12
CA ASP A 297 26.72 46.76 12.54
C ASP A 297 26.60 45.33 11.98
N TRP A 298 26.96 45.12 10.70
CA TRP A 298 26.99 43.79 10.09
C TRP A 298 27.95 42.84 10.84
N ASN A 299 29.17 43.29 11.14
CA ASN A 299 30.14 42.50 11.90
C ASN A 299 29.62 42.17 13.30
N ALA A 300 29.09 43.16 14.03
CA ALA A 300 28.52 42.97 15.36
C ALA A 300 27.35 41.97 15.34
N LYS A 301 26.43 42.09 14.38
CA LYS A 301 25.30 41.16 14.22
C LYS A 301 25.76 39.74 13.87
N ARG A 302 26.82 39.60 13.07
CA ARG A 302 27.42 38.29 12.72
C ARG A 302 28.10 37.63 13.91
N GLU A 303 28.76 38.39 14.76
CA GLU A 303 29.33 37.89 16.02
C GLU A 303 28.23 37.46 16.99
N MET A 304 27.19 38.28 17.16
CA MET A 304 26.01 37.93 17.96
C MET A 304 25.33 36.67 17.43
N LEU A 305 25.20 36.51 16.11
CA LEU A 305 24.63 35.32 15.48
C LEU A 305 25.48 34.09 15.79
N GLN A 306 26.80 34.15 15.63
CA GLN A 306 27.69 33.02 15.96
C GLN A 306 27.59 32.62 17.43
N LEU A 307 27.55 33.61 18.33
CA LEU A 307 27.39 33.36 19.76
C LEU A 307 26.04 32.72 20.06
N ALA A 308 24.95 33.25 19.49
CA ALA A 308 23.60 32.74 19.67
C ALA A 308 23.44 31.31 19.12
N GLU A 309 24.00 31.01 17.95
CA GLU A 309 23.99 29.66 17.36
C GLU A 309 24.80 28.65 18.17
N SER A 310 25.87 29.11 18.83
CA SER A 310 26.67 28.28 19.75
C SER A 310 26.05 28.13 21.13
N SER A 311 24.99 28.88 21.44
CA SER A 311 24.37 28.87 22.76
C SER A 311 23.67 27.54 23.04
N HIS A 312 23.76 27.08 24.28
CA HIS A 312 23.08 25.85 24.70
C HIS A 312 21.55 25.96 24.51
N GLY A 313 20.96 27.14 24.72
CA GLY A 313 19.53 27.37 24.54
C GLY A 313 19.09 27.13 23.09
N PHE A 314 19.77 27.76 22.13
CA PHE A 314 19.48 27.57 20.71
C PHE A 314 19.71 26.12 20.25
N VAL A 315 20.81 25.49 20.68
CA VAL A 315 21.11 24.10 20.33
C VAL A 315 20.05 23.16 20.88
N ALA A 316 19.63 23.34 22.13
CA ALA A 316 18.57 22.55 22.74
C ALA A 316 17.22 22.75 22.02
N ALA A 317 16.82 23.99 21.75
CA ALA A 317 15.58 24.30 21.04
C ALA A 317 15.58 23.75 19.61
N SER A 318 16.70 23.87 18.89
CA SER A 318 16.87 23.29 17.55
C SER A 318 16.81 21.76 17.56
N ASN A 319 17.46 21.11 18.52
CA ASN A 319 17.41 19.66 18.68
C ASN A 319 15.98 19.20 18.99
N HIS A 320 15.28 19.89 19.89
CA HIS A 320 13.89 19.60 20.23
C HIS A 320 12.96 19.71 19.01
N LEU A 321 13.09 20.76 18.19
CA LEU A 321 12.34 20.86 16.93
C LEU A 321 12.65 19.72 15.96
N LEU A 322 13.91 19.32 15.88
CA LEU A 322 14.33 18.23 15.00
C LEU A 322 13.77 16.87 15.48
N GLU A 323 13.72 16.66 16.79
CA GLU A 323 13.07 15.50 17.41
C GLU A 323 11.56 15.50 17.18
N LEU A 324 10.87 16.61 17.43
CA LEU A 324 9.43 16.74 17.15
C LEU A 324 9.13 16.47 15.67
N ARG A 325 9.94 16.99 14.75
CA ARG A 325 9.79 16.71 13.31
C ARG A 325 9.95 15.23 12.98
N LYS A 326 10.92 14.55 13.61
CA LYS A 326 11.10 13.09 13.45
C LYS A 326 9.91 12.33 14.00
N SER A 327 9.41 12.70 15.18
CA SER A 327 8.27 12.07 15.85
C SER A 327 6.97 12.25 15.05
N ILE A 328 6.70 13.46 14.54
CA ILE A 328 5.55 13.74 13.66
C ILE A 328 5.62 12.87 12.41
N LYS A 329 6.79 12.83 11.75
CA LYS A 329 7.00 12.00 10.56
C LYS A 329 6.75 10.53 10.86
N HIS A 330 7.29 10.01 11.96
CA HIS A 330 7.09 8.62 12.37
C HIS A 330 5.63 8.30 12.64
N ALA A 331 4.91 9.16 13.37
CA ALA A 331 3.49 8.99 13.65
C ALA A 331 2.65 9.02 12.35
N HIS A 332 2.99 9.90 11.42
CA HIS A 332 2.38 9.95 10.10
C HIS A 332 2.62 8.67 9.28
N ASP A 333 3.84 8.14 9.27
CA ASP A 333 4.18 6.89 8.58
C ASP A 333 3.37 5.70 9.17
N LEU A 334 3.21 5.65 10.49
CA LEU A 334 2.37 4.64 11.17
C LEU A 334 0.88 4.78 10.85
N ALA A 335 0.36 6.02 10.82
CA ALA A 335 -1.00 6.30 10.44
C ALA A 335 -1.27 5.86 8.99
N GLN A 336 -0.38 6.21 8.07
CA GLN A 336 -0.49 5.85 6.66
C GLN A 336 -0.38 4.32 6.46
N SER A 337 0.52 3.65 7.16
CA SER A 337 0.63 2.18 7.13
C SER A 337 -0.66 1.51 7.64
N SER A 338 -1.23 2.02 8.73
CA SER A 338 -2.48 1.50 9.30
C SER A 338 -3.67 1.78 8.38
N GLN A 339 -3.71 2.94 7.74
CA GLN A 339 -4.73 3.30 6.76
C GLN A 339 -4.62 2.44 5.48
N LYS A 340 -3.41 2.16 5.00
CA LYS A 340 -3.20 1.20 3.90
C LYS A 340 -3.72 -0.19 4.27
N LYS A 341 -3.46 -0.66 5.49
CA LYS A 341 -4.00 -1.96 5.99
C LYS A 341 -5.52 -1.97 6.14
N LEU A 342 -6.13 -0.82 6.43
CA LEU A 342 -7.59 -0.68 6.47
C LEU A 342 -8.19 -0.63 5.05
N ALA A 343 -7.51 0.03 4.11
CA ALA A 343 -7.93 0.18 2.71
C ALA A 343 -7.59 -1.03 1.83
N LEU A 344 -6.65 -1.88 2.25
CA LEU A 344 -6.51 -3.24 1.76
C LEU A 344 -7.80 -3.98 2.15
N ASP A 345 -8.80 -3.88 1.28
CA ASP A 345 -9.73 -4.98 1.03
C ASP A 345 -8.85 -6.16 0.64
N ASP A 346 -8.38 -6.89 1.67
CA ASP A 346 -7.35 -7.88 1.51
C ASP A 346 -7.85 -8.90 0.48
N PRO A 347 -7.30 -8.94 -0.75
CA PRO A 347 -7.75 -9.89 -1.76
C PRO A 347 -7.54 -11.31 -1.24
N THR A 348 -6.62 -11.48 -0.28
CA THR A 348 -6.40 -12.73 0.46
C THR A 348 -7.54 -13.04 1.43
N ARG A 349 -8.22 -12.05 2.02
CA ARG A 349 -9.44 -12.28 2.84
C ARG A 349 -10.63 -12.66 1.95
N HIS A 350 -10.80 -11.99 0.82
CA HIS A 350 -11.84 -12.35 -0.16
C HIS A 350 -11.52 -13.70 -0.83
N SER A 351 -10.24 -13.98 -1.12
CA SER A 351 -9.74 -15.24 -1.65
C SER A 351 -9.82 -16.37 -0.62
N ILE A 352 -9.55 -16.14 0.66
CA ILE A 352 -9.77 -17.14 1.73
C ILE A 352 -11.26 -17.40 1.89
N LEU A 353 -12.12 -16.38 1.86
CA LEU A 353 -13.58 -16.58 1.86
C LEU A 353 -14.05 -17.37 0.62
N GLN A 354 -13.51 -17.07 -0.56
CA GLN A 354 -13.82 -17.76 -1.82
C GLN A 354 -13.26 -19.18 -1.87
N GLU A 355 -12.06 -19.41 -1.35
CA GLU A 355 -11.36 -20.70 -1.31
C GLU A 355 -11.95 -21.58 -0.22
N VAL A 356 -12.33 -21.04 0.94
CA VAL A 356 -13.19 -21.72 1.93
C VAL A 356 -14.53 -22.08 1.26
N ALA A 357 -15.19 -21.15 0.57
CA ALA A 357 -16.42 -21.44 -0.15
C ALA A 357 -16.23 -22.43 -1.32
N ARG A 358 -15.02 -22.59 -1.86
CA ARG A 358 -14.66 -23.51 -2.95
C ARG A 358 -14.31 -24.90 -2.41
N ILE A 359 -13.36 -25.00 -1.49
CA ILE A 359 -13.01 -26.23 -0.75
C ILE A 359 -14.27 -26.87 -0.18
N PHE A 360 -15.19 -26.10 0.40
CA PHE A 360 -16.44 -26.65 0.95
C PHE A 360 -17.60 -26.77 -0.06
N ARG A 361 -17.47 -26.29 -1.29
CA ARG A 361 -18.31 -26.72 -2.43
C ARG A 361 -17.82 -28.07 -2.95
N ASP A 362 -16.50 -28.25 -2.99
CA ASP A 362 -15.83 -29.47 -3.41
C ASP A 362 -15.87 -30.57 -2.31
N GLU A 363 -16.07 -30.23 -1.04
CA GLU A 363 -16.32 -31.19 0.06
C GLU A 363 -17.82 -31.34 0.40
N GLY A 364 -18.67 -30.43 -0.09
CA GLY A 364 -20.13 -30.52 -0.01
C GLY A 364 -20.76 -31.29 -1.17
N GLY A 365 -20.01 -31.52 -2.24
CA GLY A 365 -20.28 -32.51 -3.28
C GLY A 365 -19.05 -33.42 -3.39
N VAL A 366 -19.23 -34.71 -3.12
CA VAL A 366 -18.19 -35.76 -3.12
C VAL A 366 -17.42 -35.90 -1.79
N LEU A 367 -18.04 -36.60 -0.84
CA LEU A 367 -17.30 -37.47 0.08
C LEU A 367 -17.81 -38.90 -0.06
N THR A 368 -17.45 -39.56 -1.17
CA THR A 368 -17.48 -41.02 -1.27
C THR A 368 -16.24 -41.53 -1.99
N HIS A 369 -15.06 -41.12 -1.51
CA HIS A 369 -13.88 -41.96 -1.66
C HIS A 369 -13.86 -42.95 -0.48
N PHE A 370 -14.45 -44.12 -0.70
CA PHE A 370 -14.00 -45.31 0.02
C PHE A 370 -12.99 -46.01 -0.87
N ASP A 371 -11.73 -45.97 -0.44
CA ASP A 371 -10.74 -46.97 -0.82
C ASP A 371 -11.28 -48.35 -0.42
N LEU A 372 -11.66 -49.14 -1.41
CA LEU A 372 -11.56 -50.59 -1.26
C LEU A 372 -10.15 -50.96 -1.70
N ALA A 373 -9.33 -51.23 -0.68
CA ALA A 373 -8.01 -51.80 -0.84
C ALA A 373 -8.04 -53.06 -1.72
N ASP A 374 -7.06 -53.17 -2.60
CA ASP A 374 -6.69 -54.43 -3.26
C ASP A 374 -6.50 -55.53 -2.20
N GLY A 375 -7.26 -56.62 -2.35
CA GLY A 375 -7.20 -57.83 -1.52
C GLY A 375 -8.31 -58.82 -1.85
#